data_AF-A0A9P5SDJ7-F1
#
_entry.id   AF-A0A9P5SDJ7-F1
#
_cell.length_a   1.000
_cell.length_b   1.000
_cell.length_c   1.000
_cell.angle_alpha   90.00
_cell.angle_beta   90.00
_cell.angle_gamma   90.00
#
_symmetry.space_group_name_H-M   'P 1'
#
loop_
_entity.id
_entity.type
_entity.pdbx_description
1 polymer ?
#
loop_
_entity_poly.entity_id
_entity_poly.type
_entity_poly.pdbx_seq_one_letter_code
_entity_poly.pdbx_strand_id
1 'polypeptide(L)'
;MNRIEPSFKRQSIEDLIFISSTPILFLVAIVALVVMSQGADVVTLPAWRTCSNDMSKTQTACNAAGGNWDGGSCDMGQIGMYNAFLSRCSALSGQYRCWH
;
A
#
# COMPACT_ATOMS: atom_id res chain seq x y z
N MET A 1 72.68 -8.94 17.50
CA MET A 1 71.32 -8.50 17.87
C MET A 1 70.86 -7.51 16.82
N ASN A 2 70.08 -7.97 15.83
CA ASN A 2 69.60 -7.13 14.73
C ASN A 2 68.23 -6.55 15.10
N ARG A 3 68.15 -5.21 15.07
CA ARG A 3 66.96 -4.44 15.40
C ARG A 3 66.03 -4.42 14.16
N ILE A 4 64.81 -4.92 14.33
CA ILE A 4 63.75 -4.96 13.31
C ILE A 4 63.03 -3.62 13.34
N GLU A 5 63.04 -2.86 12.24
CA GLU A 5 62.20 -1.67 12.09
C GLU A 5 60.76 -2.08 11.74
N PRO A 6 59.73 -1.64 12.48
CA PRO A 6 58.36 -1.78 12.03
C PRO A 6 58.06 -0.72 10.97
N SER A 7 57.82 -1.16 9.74
CA SER A 7 57.18 -0.35 8.69
C SER A 7 55.79 0.06 9.17
N PHE A 8 55.71 1.25 9.78
CA PHE A 8 54.47 1.94 10.11
C PHE A 8 53.81 2.35 8.79
N LYS A 9 52.97 1.45 8.28
CA LYS A 9 52.18 1.63 7.07
C LYS A 9 51.34 2.89 7.27
N ARG A 10 51.66 3.93 6.49
CA ARG A 10 50.88 5.15 6.33
C ARG A 10 49.52 4.75 5.74
N GLN A 11 48.62 4.29 6.60
CA GLN A 11 47.26 3.92 6.24
C GLN A 11 46.56 5.20 5.78
N SER A 12 46.15 5.23 4.51
CA SER A 12 45.60 6.41 3.85
C SER A 12 44.33 6.87 4.59
N ILE A 13 44.26 8.17 4.88
CA ILE A 13 43.12 8.84 5.55
C ILE A 13 41.82 8.68 4.73
N GLU A 14 41.94 8.29 3.47
CA GLU A 14 40.85 8.06 2.53
C GLU A 14 39.95 6.87 2.91
N ASP A 15 40.47 5.85 3.61
CA ASP A 15 39.66 4.69 4.06
C ASP A 15 38.72 5.02 5.23
N LEU A 16 38.98 6.08 6.00
CA LEU A 16 38.19 6.42 7.19
C LEU A 16 36.88 7.13 6.83
N ILE A 17 36.84 7.85 5.70
CA ILE A 17 35.66 8.58 5.21
C ILE A 17 34.63 7.60 4.60
N PHE A 18 35.11 6.50 4.03
CA PHE A 18 34.25 5.51 3.39
C PHE A 18 33.44 4.68 4.40
N ILE A 19 33.98 4.48 5.61
CA ILE A 19 33.33 3.71 6.69
C ILE A 19 32.25 4.56 7.40
N SER A 20 32.36 5.90 7.41
CA SER A 20 31.37 6.76 8.09
C SER A 20 30.11 7.04 7.26
N SER A 21 30.14 6.78 5.95
CA SER A 21 29.09 7.22 5.02
C SER A 21 28.03 6.14 4.74
N THR A 22 28.34 4.88 5.04
CA THR A 22 27.46 3.71 4.84
C THR A 22 26.30 3.59 5.84
N PRO A 23 26.43 3.87 7.15
CA PRO A 23 25.31 3.67 8.09
C PRO A 23 24.19 4.69 7.92
N ILE A 24 24.51 5.90 7.43
CA ILE A 24 23.53 6.98 7.22
C ILE A 24 22.58 6.61 6.08
N LEU A 25 23.11 6.05 4.98
CA LEU A 25 22.30 5.61 3.84
C LEU A 25 21.34 4.47 4.23
N PHE A 26 21.77 3.59 5.14
CA PHE A 26 20.93 2.49 5.62
C PHE A 26 19.75 2.97 6.49
N LEU A 27 19.98 3.97 7.34
CA LEU A 27 18.93 4.58 8.16
C LEU A 27 17.87 5.30 7.31
N VAL A 28 18.28 6.02 6.27
CA VAL A 28 17.34 6.70 5.34
C VAL A 28 16.46 5.69 4.62
N ALA A 29 17.03 4.55 4.19
CA ALA A 29 16.27 3.49 3.53
C ALA A 29 15.20 2.88 4.46
N ILE A 30 15.52 2.68 5.75
CA ILE A 30 14.57 2.13 6.72
C ILE A 30 13.45 3.14 7.00
N VAL A 31 13.78 4.43 7.18
CA VAL A 31 12.76 5.48 7.40
C VAL A 31 11.85 5.61 6.18
N ALA A 32 12.39 5.53 4.96
CA ALA A 32 11.59 5.52 3.74
C ALA A 32 10.63 4.32 3.66
N LEU A 33 11.07 3.12 4.07
CA LEU A 33 10.22 1.92 4.12
C LEU A 33 9.07 2.06 5.14
N VAL A 34 9.36 2.65 6.31
CA VAL A 34 8.36 2.86 7.36
C VAL A 34 7.32 3.89 6.92
N VAL A 35 7.74 4.98 6.29
CA VAL A 35 6.81 6.01 5.76
C VAL A 35 5.87 5.42 4.68
N MET A 36 6.35 4.48 3.85
CA MET A 36 5.51 3.81 2.86
C MET A 36 4.49 2.82 3.45
N SER A 37 4.66 2.38 4.71
CA SER A 37 3.76 1.41 5.36
C SER A 37 2.61 2.06 6.14
N GLN A 38 2.64 3.38 6.37
CA GLN A 38 1.63 4.09 7.18
C GLN A 38 0.41 4.58 6.38
N GLY A 39 0.33 4.24 5.09
CA GLY A 39 -0.74 4.69 4.18
C GLY A 39 -1.89 3.70 3.99
N ALA A 40 -1.96 2.62 4.75
CA ALA A 40 -3.19 1.82 4.83
C ALA A 40 -4.18 2.57 5.73
N ASP A 41 -4.69 3.70 5.24
CA ASP A 41 -5.93 4.27 5.76
C ASP A 41 -6.91 3.11 5.95
N VAL A 42 -7.40 2.94 7.17
CA VAL A 42 -8.58 2.15 7.43
C VAL A 42 -9.69 2.91 6.73
N VAL A 43 -9.83 2.68 5.42
CA VAL A 43 -10.90 3.23 4.62
C VAL A 43 -12.14 2.60 5.24
N THR A 44 -12.85 3.38 6.05
CA THR A 44 -14.17 3.04 6.57
C THR A 44 -15.06 2.91 5.35
N LEU A 45 -15.12 1.69 4.83
CA LEU A 45 -15.87 1.34 3.65
C LEU A 45 -17.34 1.47 4.06
N PRO A 46 -18.14 2.35 3.43
CA PRO A 46 -19.57 2.41 3.72
C PRO A 46 -20.19 1.02 3.56
N ALA A 47 -21.02 0.65 4.55
CA ALA A 47 -21.64 -0.66 4.66
C ALA A 47 -22.60 -0.93 3.49
N TRP A 48 -23.21 0.11 2.92
CA TRP A 48 -24.26 -0.06 1.92
C TRP A 48 -23.97 0.71 0.64
N ARG A 49 -23.94 -0.02 -0.48
CA ARG A 49 -23.54 0.52 -1.79
C ARG A 49 -24.51 0.09 -2.88
N THR A 50 -24.88 1.03 -3.76
CA THR A 50 -25.70 0.76 -4.93
C THR A 50 -25.04 1.23 -6.22
N CYS A 51 -25.34 0.53 -7.31
CA CYS A 51 -24.94 0.86 -8.66
C CYS A 51 -26.16 1.33 -9.46
N SER A 52 -26.31 2.65 -9.56
CA SER A 52 -27.49 3.34 -10.08
C SER A 52 -28.74 3.14 -9.21
N ASN A 53 -29.88 3.66 -9.68
CA ASN A 53 -31.20 3.36 -9.10
C ASN A 53 -31.72 1.98 -9.54
N ASP A 54 -30.91 1.20 -10.27
CA ASP A 54 -31.29 -0.05 -10.86
C ASP A 54 -30.73 -1.21 -10.02
N MET A 55 -31.62 -1.87 -9.28
CA MET A 55 -31.22 -2.93 -8.35
C MET A 55 -30.60 -4.13 -9.08
N SER A 56 -31.01 -4.39 -10.32
CA SER A 56 -30.43 -5.47 -11.13
C SER A 56 -28.95 -5.22 -11.45
N LYS A 57 -28.59 -3.97 -11.75
CA LYS A 57 -27.19 -3.58 -11.99
C LYS A 57 -26.37 -3.67 -10.71
N THR A 58 -26.95 -3.25 -9.59
CA THR A 58 -26.32 -3.35 -8.27
C THR A 58 -26.04 -4.80 -7.91
N GLN A 59 -27.04 -5.68 -8.03
CA GLN A 59 -26.89 -7.11 -7.77
C GLN A 59 -25.81 -7.73 -8.66
N THR A 60 -25.82 -7.42 -9.96
CA THR A 60 -24.82 -7.91 -10.91
C THR A 60 -23.40 -7.48 -10.53
N ALA A 61 -23.21 -6.19 -10.22
CA ALA A 61 -21.92 -5.67 -9.78
C ALA A 61 -21.48 -6.27 -8.44
N CYS A 62 -22.41 -6.49 -7.51
CA CYS A 62 -22.16 -7.08 -6.21
C CYS A 62 -21.66 -8.52 -6.31
N ASN A 63 -22.40 -9.36 -7.04
CA ASN A 63 -22.04 -10.76 -7.25
C ASN A 63 -20.70 -10.88 -7.99
N ALA A 64 -20.44 -10.01 -8.97
CA ALA A 64 -19.17 -9.99 -9.70
C ALA A 64 -17.99 -9.49 -8.86
N ALA A 65 -18.24 -8.71 -7.82
CA ALA A 65 -17.24 -8.22 -6.88
C ALA A 65 -16.99 -9.18 -5.70
N GLY A 66 -17.82 -10.21 -5.55
CA GLY A 66 -17.77 -11.13 -4.41
C GLY A 66 -18.31 -10.52 -3.10
N GLY A 67 -19.14 -9.48 -3.19
CA GLY A 67 -19.80 -8.88 -2.03
C GLY A 67 -21.06 -9.63 -1.59
N ASN A 68 -21.60 -9.26 -0.43
CA ASN A 68 -22.86 -9.81 0.07
C ASN A 68 -24.04 -8.95 -0.41
N TRP A 69 -25.03 -9.58 -1.05
CA TRP A 69 -26.22 -8.90 -1.56
C TRP A 69 -27.40 -9.08 -0.59
N ASP A 70 -27.84 -7.99 0.03
CA ASP A 70 -28.94 -7.97 1.00
C ASP A 70 -30.32 -7.67 0.38
N GLY A 71 -30.44 -7.64 -0.95
CA GLY A 71 -31.71 -7.38 -1.64
C GLY A 71 -31.98 -5.92 -2.00
N GLY A 72 -31.07 -5.01 -1.68
CA GLY A 72 -31.15 -3.59 -2.08
C GLY A 72 -29.81 -2.88 -2.15
N SER A 73 -28.80 -3.43 -1.49
CA SER A 73 -27.45 -2.88 -1.38
C SER A 73 -26.43 -4.02 -1.34
N CYS A 74 -25.21 -3.69 -1.76
CA CYS A 74 -24.08 -4.59 -1.67
C CYS A 74 -23.21 -4.22 -0.48
N ASP A 75 -23.08 -5.14 0.47
CA ASP A 75 -22.13 -5.06 1.56
C ASP A 75 -20.78 -5.64 1.13
N MET A 76 -19.71 -4.90 1.42
CA MET A 76 -18.36 -5.22 1.00
C MET A 76 -17.39 -4.81 2.10
N GLY A 77 -16.98 -5.77 2.92
CA GLY A 77 -16.03 -5.56 4.03
C GLY A 77 -14.56 -5.37 3.60
N GLN A 78 -14.24 -5.47 2.31
CA GLN A 78 -12.86 -5.37 1.81
C GLN A 78 -12.73 -4.33 0.70
N ILE A 79 -11.63 -3.59 0.72
CA ILE A 79 -11.34 -2.56 -0.30
C ILE A 79 -11.16 -3.13 -1.71
N GLY A 80 -10.64 -4.36 -1.81
CA GLY A 80 -10.53 -5.07 -3.08
C GLY A 80 -11.90 -5.33 -3.73
N MET A 81 -12.88 -5.77 -2.93
CA MET A 81 -14.25 -5.98 -3.38
C MET A 81 -14.91 -4.66 -3.78
N TYR A 82 -14.67 -3.59 -3.01
CA TYR A 82 -15.16 -2.25 -3.35
C TYR A 82 -14.63 -1.76 -4.71
N ASN A 83 -13.32 -1.88 -4.97
CA ASN A 83 -12.74 -1.49 -6.25
C ASN A 83 -13.27 -2.34 -7.41
N ALA A 84 -13.47 -3.64 -7.18
CA ALA A 84 -14.11 -4.52 -8.15
C ALA A 84 -15.54 -4.09 -8.44
N PHE A 85 -16.33 -3.76 -7.41
CA PHE A 85 -17.69 -3.27 -7.58
C PHE A 85 -17.73 -1.95 -8.34
N LEU A 86 -16.85 -1.00 -8.03
CA LEU A 86 -16.74 0.26 -8.77
C LEU A 86 -16.47 0.03 -10.25
N SER A 87 -15.50 -0.83 -10.56
CA SER A 87 -15.16 -1.19 -11.93
C SER A 87 -16.34 -1.82 -12.67
N ARG A 88 -17.04 -2.76 -12.03
CA ARG A 88 -18.24 -3.39 -12.59
C ARG A 88 -19.39 -2.41 -12.75
N CYS A 89 -19.59 -1.53 -11.79
CA CYS A 89 -20.64 -0.53 -11.84
C CYS A 89 -20.43 0.48 -12.97
N SER A 90 -19.19 0.93 -13.16
CA SER A 90 -18.80 1.78 -14.28
C SER A 90 -19.03 1.09 -15.62
N ALA A 91 -18.68 -0.20 -15.75
CA ALA A 91 -18.93 -0.98 -16.95
C ALA A 91 -20.44 -1.13 -17.28
N LEU A 92 -21.30 -1.14 -16.26
CA LEU A 92 -22.76 -1.17 -16.41
C LEU A 92 -23.39 0.22 -16.64
N SER A 93 -22.55 1.26 -16.83
CA SER A 93 -22.95 2.66 -16.93
C SER A 93 -23.83 3.09 -15.75
N GLY A 94 -23.53 2.58 -14.56
CA GLY A 94 -24.24 2.92 -13.33
C GLY A 94 -23.58 4.06 -12.57
N GLN A 95 -24.38 4.83 -11.85
CA GLN A 95 -23.88 5.84 -10.93
C GLN A 95 -23.62 5.24 -9.57
N TYR A 96 -22.44 5.50 -9.02
CA TYR A 96 -22.08 4.96 -7.71
C TYR A 96 -22.75 5.73 -6.58
N ARG A 97 -23.46 5.04 -5.69
CA ARG A 97 -24.10 5.63 -4.50
C ARG A 97 -23.74 4.83 -3.26
N CYS A 98 -23.21 5.50 -2.26
CA CYS A 98 -22.84 4.91 -0.97
C CYS A 98 -23.59 5.60 0.15
N TRP A 99 -23.93 4.83 1.17
CA TRP A 99 -24.56 5.29 2.39
C TRP A 99 -23.77 4.74 3.58
N HIS A 100 -23.60 5.55 4.62
CA HIS A 100 -23.04 5.11 5.90
C HIS A 100 -24.17 4.61 6.79
#